data_AF-A0A377A7E6-F1
#
_entry.id   AF-A0A377A7E6-F1
#
_cell.length_a   1.000
_cell.length_b   1.000
_cell.length_c   1.000
_cell.angle_alpha   90.00
_cell.angle_beta   90.00
_cell.angle_gamma   90.00
#
_symmetry.space_group_name_H-M   'P 1'
#
loop_
_entity.id
_entity.type
_entity.pdbx_description
1 polymer ?
#
loop_
_entity_poly.entity_id
_entity_poly.type
_entity_poly.pdbx_seq_one_letter_code
_entity_poly.pdbx_strand_id
1 'polypeptide(L)' 'MNKPLLSVNNLTHLYAPGKGFSDVSFDLWPGEVLGIVGDPAPGRPRC' A
#
# COMPACT_ATOMS: atom_id res chain seq x y z
N MET A 1 3.77 26.34 3.39
CA MET A 1 3.01 25.49 2.46
C MET A 1 3.61 24.11 2.51
N ASN A 2 2.98 23.18 3.23
CA ASN A 2 3.40 21.79 3.24
C ASN A 2 2.35 21.00 2.46
N LYS A 3 2.75 20.38 1.35
CA LYS A 3 1.91 19.44 0.62
C LYS A 3 2.51 18.04 0.81
N PRO A 4 1.68 16.99 0.81
CA PRO A 4 2.19 15.62 0.84
C PRO A 4 3.12 15.39 -0.36
N LEU A 5 4.17 14.60 -0.13
CA LEU A 5 5.09 14.13 -1.17
C LEU A 5 4.40 13.09 -2.07
N LEU A 6 3.50 12.31 -1.49
CA LEU A 6 2.70 11.31 -2.16
C LEU A 6 1.30 11.30 -1.55
N SER A 7 0.28 11.35 -2.39
CA SER A 7 -1.12 11.15 -2.01
C SER A 7 -1.69 10.01 -2.84
N VAL A 8 -2.11 8.95 -2.17
CA VAL A 8 -2.79 7.80 -2.77
C VAL A 8 -4.25 7.87 -2.36
N ASN A 9 -5.14 7.80 -3.34
CA ASN A 9 -6.59 7.88 -3.12
C ASN A 9 -7.29 6.71 -3.81
N ASN A 10 -8.05 5.94 -3.04
CA ASN A 10 -8.90 4.83 -3.48
C ASN A 10 -8.20 3.82 -4.41
N LEU A 11 -6.92 3.55 -4.16
CA LEU A 11 -6.14 2.65 -5.01
C LEU A 11 -6.61 1.21 -4.82
N THR A 12 -7.01 0.59 -5.92
CA THR A 12 -7.44 -0.81 -5.96
C THR A 12 -6.67 -1.54 -7.03
N HIS A 13 -6.05 -2.67 -6.68
CA HIS A 13 -5.37 -3.54 -7.62
C HIS A 13 -5.59 -5.00 -7.23
N LEU A 14 -6.31 -5.73 -8.08
CA LEU A 14 -6.59 -7.15 -7.94
C LEU A 14 -5.92 -7.91 -9.08
N TYR A 15 -5.05 -8.86 -8.74
CA TYR A 15 -4.37 -9.72 -9.72
C TYR A 15 -5.07 -11.07 -9.90
N ALA A 16 -6.05 -11.37 -9.06
CA ALA A 16 -7.00 -12.46 -9.21
C ALA A 16 -8.30 -12.13 -8.44
N PRO A 17 -9.42 -12.83 -8.69
CA PRO A 17 -10.64 -12.64 -7.91
C PRO A 17 -10.38 -12.75 -6.41
N GLY A 18 -10.65 -11.67 -5.67
CA GLY A 18 -10.42 -11.58 -4.22
C GLY A 18 -8.95 -11.55 -3.80
N LYS A 19 -7.99 -11.40 -4.72
CA LYS A 19 -6.55 -11.39 -4.42
C LYS A 19 -5.91 -10.08 -4.87
N GLY A 20 -5.42 -9.32 -3.90
CA GLY A 20 -4.83 -8.00 -4.10
C GLY A 20 -5.17 -7.09 -2.94
N PHE A 21 -5.26 -5.80 -3.22
CA PHE A 21 -5.71 -4.79 -2.26
C PHE A 21 -6.80 -3.93 -2.89
N SER A 22 -7.65 -3.37 -2.04
CA SER A 22 -8.78 -2.54 -2.44
C SER A 22 -8.89 -1.35 -1.49
N ASP A 23 -9.28 -0.21 -2.05
CA ASP A 23 -9.59 1.02 -1.31
C ASP A 23 -8.45 1.51 -0.40
N VAL A 24 -7.21 1.48 -0.91
CA VAL A 24 -6.05 1.99 -0.19
C VAL A 24 -5.94 3.50 -0.40
N SER A 25 -5.97 4.27 0.70
CA SER A 25 -5.78 5.72 0.69
C SER A 25 -4.84 6.17 1.81
N PHE A 26 -3.83 6.96 1.48
CA PHE A 26 -2.89 7.55 2.46
C PHE A 26 -2.12 8.73 1.86
N ASP A 27 -1.63 9.59 2.75
CA ASP A 27 -0.72 10.68 2.43
C ASP A 27 0.63 10.43 3.10
N LEU A 28 1.72 10.72 2.39
CA LEU A 28 3.09 10.71 2.91
C LEU A 28 3.61 12.14 2.99
N TRP A 29 3.92 12.60 4.19
CA TRP A 29 4.41 13.96 4.41
C TRP A 29 5.95 14.03 4.47
N PRO A 30 6.54 15.20 4.20
CA PRO A 30 7.98 15.39 4.37
C PRO A 30 8.44 15.04 5.80
N GLY A 31 9.41 14.12 5.91
CA GLY A 31 9.97 13.67 7.20
C GLY A 31 9.34 12.40 7.77
N GLU A 32 8.26 11.88 7.17
CA GLU A 32 7.66 10.60 7.55
C GLU A 32 8.29 9.42 6.79
N VAL A 33 8.20 8.23 7.39
CA VAL A 33 8.61 6.97 6.78
C VAL A 33 7.40 6.03 6.76
N LEU A 34 6.97 5.64 5.55
CA LEU A 34 5.89 4.68 5.35
C LEU A 34 6.46 3.27 5.13
N GLY A 35 6.09 2.34 6.01
CA GLY A 35 6.37 0.91 5.84
C GLY A 35 5.13 0.18 5.30
N ILE A 36 5.30 -0.58 4.22
CA ILE A 36 4.26 -1.48 3.71
C ILE A 36 4.58 -2.90 4.19
N VAL A 37 3.64 -3.50 4.92
CA VAL A 37 3.77 -4.87 5.43
C VAL A 37 2.64 -5.71 4.86
N GLY A 38 2.96 -6.94 4.46
CA GLY A 38 1.99 -7.93 4.03
C GLY A 38 2.22 -9.24 4.78
N ASP A 39 1.13 -9.94 5.08
CA ASP A 39 1.21 -11.29 5.62
C ASP A 39 1.74 -12.24 4.53
N PRO A 40 2.83 -13.00 4.76
CA PRO A 40 3.34 -13.93 3.77
C PRO A 40 2.27 -14.94 3.36
N ALA A 41 1.98 -14.98 2.05
CA ALA A 41 1.05 -15.94 1.51
C ALA A 41 1.58 -17.38 1.69
N PRO A 42 0.73 -18.35 2.09
CA PRO A 42 1.14 -19.75 2.20
C PRO A 42 1.66 -20.26 0.85
N GLY A 43 2.85 -20.88 0.87
CA GLY A 43 3.49 -21.44 -0.32
C GLY A 43 4.35 -20.48 -1.15
N ARG A 44 4.55 -19.22 -0.72
CA ARG A 44 5.58 -18.33 -1.29
C ARG A 44 6.85 -18.33 -0.41
N PRO A 45 8.04 -18.19 -1.01
CA PRO A 45 9.27 -18.00 -0.23
C PRO A 45 9.11 -16.77 0.66
N ARG A 46 9.51 -16.91 1.92
CA ARG A 46 9.52 -15.80 2.89
C ARG A 46 10.67 -14.86 2.55
N CYS A 47 10.37 -13.56 2.50
CA CYS A 47 11.38 -12.51 2.53
C CYS A 47 11.82 -12.27 3.98
#